data_AF-A0A0F5JP90-F1
#
_entry.id   AF-A0A0F5JP90-F1
#
_cell.length_a   1.000
_cell.length_b   1.000
_cell.length_c   1.000
_cell.angle_alpha   90.00
_cell.angle_beta   90.00
_cell.angle_gamma   90.00
#
_symmetry.space_group_name_H-M   'P 1'
#
loop_
_entity.id
_entity.type
_entity.pdbx_description
1 polymer ?
#
loop_
_entity_poly.entity_id
_entity_poly.type
_entity_poly.pdbx_seq_one_letter_code
_entity_poly.pdbx_strand_id
1 'polypeptide(L)'
;MKKNNLRELALAYFPGDKPKTAQQKLAKWMKVETLRRKLELLGWKPYQKVLTPKQFDCIINHVGEPDGWDIYNSNNDYDYETYYER
;
A
#
# COMPACT_ATOMS: atom_id res chain seq x y z
N MET A 1 8.51 -0.75 14.69
CA MET A 1 7.42 -0.38 13.75
C MET A 1 8.02 -0.07 12.38
N LYS A 2 8.00 -1.04 11.46
CA LYS A 2 8.40 -0.80 10.07
C LYS A 2 7.30 0.04 9.42
N LYS A 3 7.68 1.17 8.82
CA LYS A 3 6.73 2.10 8.21
C LYS A 3 6.33 1.54 6.84
N ASN A 4 5.05 1.30 6.61
CA ASN A 4 4.52 0.86 5.32
C ASN A 4 4.69 2.01 4.30
N ASN A 5 5.85 2.03 3.66
CA ASN A 5 6.22 3.07 2.72
C ASN A 5 5.61 2.73 1.36
N LEU A 6 5.05 3.75 0.71
CA LEU A 6 4.52 3.65 -0.66
C LEU A 6 5.54 3.02 -1.64
N ARG A 7 6.83 3.21 -1.37
CA ARG A 7 7.95 2.66 -2.15
C ARG A 7 7.98 1.14 -2.15
N GLU A 8 7.88 0.54 -0.97
CA GLU A 8 7.98 -0.91 -0.79
C GLU A 8 6.77 -1.59 -1.43
N LEU A 9 5.58 -1.01 -1.20
CA LEU A 9 4.36 -1.45 -1.86
C LEU A 9 4.46 -1.39 -3.38
N ALA A 10 4.95 -0.28 -3.92
CA ALA A 10 5.12 -0.13 -5.36
C ALA A 10 6.08 -1.18 -5.96
N LEU A 11 7.17 -1.50 -5.25
CA LEU A 11 8.11 -2.52 -5.69
C LEU A 11 7.52 -3.93 -5.60
N ALA A 12 6.65 -4.20 -4.64
CA ALA A 12 5.91 -5.47 -4.56
C ALA A 12 4.98 -5.66 -5.78
N TYR A 13 4.25 -4.62 -6.18
CA TYR A 13 3.41 -4.67 -7.39
C TYR A 13 4.21 -4.68 -8.70
N PHE A 14 5.41 -4.07 -8.71
CA PHE A 14 6.22 -3.91 -9.91
C PHE A 14 7.68 -4.33 -9.65
N PRO A 15 7.95 -5.63 -9.43
CA PRO A 15 9.28 -6.10 -9.05
C PRO A 15 10.36 -5.87 -10.13
N GLY A 16 9.96 -5.75 -11.40
CA GLY A 16 10.88 -5.46 -12.52
C GLY A 16 11.16 -3.97 -12.76
N ASP A 17 10.42 -3.07 -12.09
CA ASP A 17 10.55 -1.63 -12.34
C ASP A 17 11.57 -0.97 -11.40
N LYS A 18 12.18 0.12 -11.89
CA LYS A 18 12.95 1.01 -11.03
C LYS A 18 12.03 1.62 -9.95
N PRO A 19 12.52 1.85 -8.71
CA PRO A 19 11.68 2.34 -7.60
C PRO A 19 10.89 3.61 -7.92
N LYS A 20 11.48 4.54 -8.66
CA LYS A 20 10.82 5.80 -9.07
C LYS A 20 9.67 5.54 -10.06
N THR A 21 9.87 4.62 -11.01
CA THR A 21 8.86 4.23 -12.00
C THR A 21 7.71 3.49 -11.33
N ALA A 22 8.02 2.52 -10.47
CA ALA A 22 7.03 1.77 -9.70
C ALA A 22 6.15 2.71 -8.87
N GLN A 23 6.76 3.68 -8.17
CA GLN A 23 6.02 4.68 -7.40
C GLN A 23 5.11 5.55 -8.28
N GLN A 24 5.56 5.96 -9.46
CA GLN A 24 4.74 6.74 -10.39
C GLN A 24 3.54 5.94 -10.91
N LYS A 25 3.73 4.65 -11.20
CA LYS A 25 2.65 3.73 -11.61
C LYS A 25 1.62 3.58 -10.48
N LEU A 26 2.07 3.29 -9.25
CA LEU A 26 1.19 3.19 -8.09
C LEU A 26 0.46 4.51 -7.79
N ALA A 27 1.16 5.65 -7.87
CA ALA A 27 0.55 6.97 -7.71
C ALA A 27 -0.51 7.25 -8.78
N LYS A 28 -0.36 6.73 -10.01
CA LYS A 28 -1.38 6.83 -11.06
C LYS A 28 -2.62 6.00 -10.71
N TRP A 29 -2.45 4.82 -10.11
CA TRP A 29 -3.57 4.02 -9.60
C TRP A 29 -4.32 4.72 -8.48
N MET A 30 -3.60 5.33 -7.53
CA MET A 30 -4.21 6.10 -6.43
C MET A 30 -4.96 7.36 -6.92
N LYS A 31 -4.73 7.82 -8.15
CA LYS A 31 -5.48 8.92 -8.76
C LYS A 31 -6.80 8.48 -9.40
N VAL A 32 -7.04 7.17 -9.55
CA VAL A 32 -8.32 6.67 -10.03
C VAL A 32 -9.38 7.05 -9.00
N GLU A 33 -10.47 7.67 -9.45
CA GLU A 33 -11.48 8.33 -8.60
C GLU A 33 -12.03 7.40 -7.51
N THR A 34 -12.25 6.12 -7.85
CA THR A 34 -12.74 5.10 -6.93
C THR A 34 -11.80 4.83 -5.76
N LEU A 35 -10.50 4.66 -6.04
CA LEU A 35 -9.49 4.41 -5.02
C LEU A 35 -9.19 5.68 -4.23
N ARG A 36 -9.08 6.80 -4.94
CA ARG A 36 -8.81 8.11 -4.36
C ARG A 36 -9.84 8.48 -3.31
N ARG A 37 -11.14 8.33 -3.63
CA ARG A 37 -12.23 8.65 -2.70
C ARG A 37 -12.19 7.78 -1.45
N LYS A 38 -11.93 6.47 -1.58
CA LYS A 38 -11.78 5.56 -0.43
C LYS A 38 -10.59 5.95 0.44
N LEU A 39 -9.47 6.33 -0.17
CA LEU A 39 -8.28 6.80 0.54
C LEU A 39 -8.53 8.14 1.26
N GLU A 40 -9.21 9.09 0.63
CA GLU A 40 -9.58 10.37 1.25
C GLU A 40 -10.53 10.18 2.45
N LEU A 41 -11.46 9.22 2.39
CA LEU A 41 -12.30 8.84 3.55
C LEU A 41 -11.47 8.27 4.71
N LEU A 42 -10.35 7.61 4.41
CA LEU A 42 -9.38 7.14 5.40
C LEU A 42 -8.35 8.21 5.80
N GLY A 43 -8.60 9.48 5.44
CA GLY A 43 -7.75 10.62 5.79
C GLY A 43 -6.46 10.73 4.99
N TRP A 44 -6.32 10.01 3.87
CA TRP A 44 -5.16 10.12 2.99
C TRP A 44 -5.13 11.48 2.31
N LYS A 45 -3.96 12.13 2.32
CA LYS A 45 -3.73 13.40 1.63
C LYS A 45 -2.81 13.22 0.43
N PRO A 46 -3.00 14.01 -0.65
CA PRO A 46 -2.02 14.10 -1.72
C PRO A 46 -0.62 14.37 -1.15
N TYR A 47 0.41 13.76 -1.74
CA TYR A 47 1.83 13.84 -1.33
C TYR A 47 2.21 13.09 -0.03
N GLN A 48 1.26 12.41 0.62
CA GLN A 48 1.57 11.55 1.76
C GLN A 48 2.34 10.30 1.31
N LYS A 49 3.60 10.17 1.77
CA LYS A 49 4.52 9.07 1.39
C LYS A 49 4.39 7.82 2.27
N VAL A 50 3.83 7.97 3.47
CA VAL A 50 3.65 6.90 4.46
C VAL A 50 2.17 6.60 4.55
N LEU A 51 1.78 5.36 4.30
CA LEU A 51 0.39 4.93 4.39
C LEU A 51 0.11 4.44 5.81
N THR A 52 -1.10 4.72 6.31
CA THR A 52 -1.60 3.99 7.49
C THR A 52 -1.94 2.55 7.10
N PRO A 53 -1.96 1.60 8.05
CA PRO A 53 -2.37 0.22 7.75
C PRO A 53 -3.74 0.15 7.06
N LYS A 54 -4.73 0.93 7.51
CA LYS A 54 -6.05 1.01 6.88
C LYS A 54 -6.00 1.51 5.42
N GLN A 55 -5.14 2.50 5.14
CA GLN A 55 -4.96 3.01 3.76
C GLN A 55 -4.24 1.98 2.89
N PHE A 56 -3.29 1.24 3.46
CA PHE A 56 -2.60 0.16 2.81
C PHE A 56 -3.58 -0.96 2.42
N ASP A 57 -4.38 -1.44 3.37
CA ASP A 57 -5.38 -2.48 3.13
C ASP A 57 -6.43 -2.04 2.12
N CYS A 58 -6.82 -0.76 2.13
CA CYS A 58 -7.70 -0.21 1.10
C CYS A 58 -7.12 -0.33 -0.32
N ILE A 59 -5.80 -0.18 -0.48
CA ILE A 59 -5.13 -0.32 -1.78
C ILE A 59 -5.13 -1.80 -2.18
N ILE A 60 -4.73 -2.71 -1.28
CA ILE A 60 -4.74 -4.16 -1.53
C ILE A 60 -6.15 -4.63 -1.90
N ASN A 61 -7.16 -4.28 -1.11
CA ASN A 61 -8.55 -4.68 -1.35
C ASN A 61 -9.13 -4.12 -2.65
N HIS A 62 -8.58 -3.03 -3.20
CA HIS A 62 -9.07 -2.43 -4.43
C HIS A 62 -8.30 -2.86 -5.67
N VAL A 63 -6.98 -3.06 -5.55
CA VAL A 63 -6.07 -3.35 -6.65
C VAL A 63 -5.80 -4.86 -6.77
N GLY A 64 -5.94 -5.61 -5.68
CA GLY A 64 -5.55 -7.01 -5.55
C GLY A 64 -4.23 -7.16 -4.80
N GLU A 65 -3.96 -8.35 -4.28
CA GLU A 65 -2.68 -8.67 -3.63
C GLU A 65 -1.55 -8.71 -4.66
N PRO A 66 -0.37 -8.13 -4.39
CA PRO A 66 0.77 -8.22 -5.28
C PRO A 66 1.31 -9.66 -5.34
N ASP A 67 1.88 -10.06 -6.49
CA ASP A 67 2.51 -11.37 -6.64
C ASP A 67 3.63 -11.55 -5.61
N GLY A 68 3.51 -12.58 -4.76
CA GLY A 68 4.44 -12.85 -3.65
C GLY A 68 4.06 -12.22 -2.30
N TRP A 69 2.82 -11.77 -2.13
CA TRP A 69 2.26 -11.28 -0.86
C TRP A 69 2.50 -12.25 0.31
N ASP A 70 2.38 -13.57 0.07
CA ASP A 70 2.65 -14.63 1.05
C ASP A 70 4.10 -14.58 1.59
N ILE A 71 5.05 -14.24 0.72
CA ILE A 71 6.48 -14.15 1.04
C ILE A 71 6.76 -12.86 1.82
N TYR A 72 6.00 -11.81 1.54
CA TYR A 72 6.08 -10.53 2.25
C TYR A 72 5.52 -10.64 3.68
N ASN A 73 4.44 -11.40 3.89
CA ASN A 73 3.86 -11.64 5.22
C ASN A 73 4.61 -12.71 6.02
N SER A 74 5.09 -13.80 5.40
CA SER A 74 5.83 -14.85 6.12
C SER A 74 7.16 -14.36 6.73
N ASN A 75 7.74 -13.28 6.21
CA ASN A 75 8.99 -12.70 6.72
C ASN A 75 8.78 -11.40 7.52
N ASN A 76 7.57 -10.86 7.55
CA ASN A 76 7.28 -9.71 8.38
C ASN A 76 6.38 -10.16 9.53
N ASP A 77 6.92 -9.99 10.74
CA ASP A 77 6.28 -10.10 12.05
C ASP A 77 5.18 -9.01 12.23
N TYR A 78 4.34 -8.80 11.21
CA TYR A 78 3.14 -7.99 11.29
C TYR A 78 2.07 -8.88 11.91
N ASP A 79 1.94 -8.78 13.22
CA ASP A 79 0.71 -9.13 13.91
C ASP A 79 -0.37 -8.14 13.45
N TYR A 80 -1.04 -8.48 12.34
CA TYR A 80 -2.17 -7.72 11.80
C TYR A 80 -3.39 -7.80 12.75
N GLU A 81 -3.47 -8.81 13.61
CA GLU A 81 -4.57 -9.02 14.56
C GLU A 81 -4.57 -7.93 15.65
N THR A 82 -3.41 -7.60 16.24
CA THR A 82 -3.36 -6.59 17.33
C THR A 82 -3.57 -5.13 16.91
N TYR A 83 -3.53 -4.81 15.61
CA TYR A 83 -3.74 -3.44 15.13
C TYR A 83 -5.22 -3.10 14.86
N TYR A 84 -6.08 -4.12 14.72
CA TYR A 84 -7.53 -3.93 14.53
C TYR A 84 -8.30 -3.85 15.84
N GLU A 85 -7.72 -4.28 16.97
CA GLU A 85 -8.35 -4.30 18.30
C GLU A 85 -8.10 -3.05 19.19
N ARG A 86 -7.59 -1.93 18.65
CA ARG A 86 -7.45 -0.66 19.41
C ARG A 86 -8.06 0.55 18.73
#